data_AF-A0A519EIU0-F1
#
_entry.id   AF-A0A519EIU0-F1
#
_cell.length_a   1.000
_cell.length_b   1.000
_cell.length_c   1.000
_cell.angle_alpha   90.00
_cell.angle_beta   90.00
_cell.angle_gamma   90.00
#
_symmetry.space_group_name_H-M   'P 1'
#
loop_
_entity.id
_entity.type
_entity.pdbx_description
1 polymer ?
#
loop_
_entity_poly.entity_id
_entity_poly.type
_entity_poly.pdbx_seq_one_letter_code
_entity_poly.pdbx_strand_id
1 'polypeptide(L)'
;VGRAMQRLIDGYITVSDDTLFHHVAQLDALEGLRLEPSAVAGVPGMVRVLTESQGYRARMGFDDSALARATHLVWATGGSMVPDDEMATYLARGRALLR
;
A
#
# COMPACT_ATOMS: atom_id res chain seq x y z
N VAL A 1 12.23 -3.03 18.71
CA VAL A 1 11.02 -3.59 18.09
C VAL A 1 11.36 -4.67 17.05
N GLY A 2 12.16 -4.39 16.02
CA GLY A 2 12.47 -5.37 14.94
C GLY A 2 12.96 -6.75 15.41
N ARG A 3 13.87 -6.83 16.40
CA ARG A 3 14.39 -8.12 16.91
C ARG A 3 13.31 -9.01 17.56
N ALA A 4 12.29 -8.41 18.17
CA ALA A 4 11.21 -9.14 18.82
C ALA A 4 10.17 -9.64 17.79
N MET A 5 9.94 -8.87 16.72
CA MET A 5 8.91 -9.17 15.71
C MET A 5 9.44 -9.92 14.48
N GLN A 6 10.75 -10.14 14.36
CA GLN A 6 11.35 -10.74 13.16
C GLN A 6 10.74 -12.08 12.72
N ARG A 7 10.16 -12.86 13.65
CA ARG A 7 9.52 -14.15 13.34
C ARG A 7 8.04 -14.03 12.96
N LEU A 8 7.47 -12.83 13.08
CA LEU A 8 6.08 -12.50 12.81
C LEU A 8 5.92 -11.64 11.54
N ILE A 9 7.03 -11.28 10.88
CA ILE A 9 7.04 -10.41 9.71
C ILE A 9 7.60 -11.19 8.53
N ASP A 10 6.78 -11.34 7.48
CA ASP A 10 7.12 -12.09 6.28
C ASP A 10 8.04 -11.35 5.31
N GLY A 11 8.04 -10.01 5.36
CA GLY A 11 8.84 -9.18 4.45
C GLY A 11 8.75 -7.69 4.75
N TYR A 12 9.59 -6.94 4.03
CA TYR A 12 9.66 -5.48 4.06
C TYR A 12 9.72 -4.98 2.62
N ILE A 13 9.09 -3.83 2.37
CA ILE A 13 9.16 -3.16 1.07
C ILE A 13 9.54 -1.70 1.30
N THR A 14 10.17 -1.12 0.29
CA THR A 14 10.37 0.33 0.19
C THR A 14 9.50 0.86 -0.94
N VAL A 15 9.01 2.09 -0.75
CA VAL A 15 8.12 2.76 -1.68
C VAL A 15 8.63 4.17 -1.89
N SER A 16 8.60 4.65 -3.14
CA SER A 16 8.93 6.05 -3.43
C SER A 16 7.75 6.95 -3.11
N ASP A 17 8.04 8.22 -2.79
CA ASP A 17 7.01 9.24 -2.60
C ASP A 17 6.02 9.31 -3.77
N ASP A 18 6.53 9.26 -5.01
CA ASP A 18 5.65 9.32 -6.19
C ASP A 18 4.66 8.16 -6.23
N THR A 19 5.07 6.97 -5.80
CA THR A 19 4.14 5.83 -5.67
C THR A 19 3.09 6.10 -4.59
N LEU A 20 3.47 6.70 -3.46
CA LEU A 20 2.53 7.05 -2.39
C LEU A 20 1.52 8.10 -2.89
N PHE A 21 1.98 9.20 -3.47
CA PHE A 21 1.09 10.24 -3.99
C PHE A 21 0.20 9.76 -5.13
N HIS A 22 0.71 8.89 -6.00
CA HIS A 22 -0.10 8.23 -7.03
C HIS A 22 -1.27 7.46 -6.39
N HIS A 23 -1.02 6.64 -5.37
CA HIS A 23 -2.07 5.89 -4.68
C HIS A 23 -3.03 6.76 -3.85
N VAL A 24 -2.57 7.86 -3.26
CA VAL A 24 -3.45 8.85 -2.61
C VAL A 24 -4.51 9.36 -3.61
N ALA A 25 -4.09 9.75 -4.82
CA ALA A 25 -5.02 10.22 -5.83
C ALA A 25 -5.94 9.12 -6.38
N GLN A 26 -5.44 7.88 -6.52
CA GLN A 26 -6.27 6.76 -6.96
C GLN A 26 -7.36 6.41 -5.95
N LEU A 27 -7.05 6.36 -4.66
CA LEU A 27 -8.01 6.00 -3.61
C LEU A 27 -9.08 7.08 -3.41
N ASP A 28 -8.71 8.36 -3.54
CA ASP A 28 -9.69 9.45 -3.61
C ASP A 28 -10.62 9.30 -4.83
N ALA A 29 -10.06 9.02 -6.01
CA ALA A 29 -10.82 8.94 -7.25
C ALA A 29 -11.74 7.71 -7.36
N LEU A 30 -11.30 6.56 -6.84
CA LEU A 30 -12.01 5.28 -6.97
C LEU A 30 -12.94 4.99 -5.79
N GLU A 31 -12.51 5.34 -4.57
CA GLU A 31 -13.20 4.94 -3.33
C GLU A 31 -13.66 6.16 -2.49
N GLY A 32 -13.32 7.39 -2.90
CA GLY A 32 -13.61 8.60 -2.12
C GLY A 32 -12.82 8.70 -0.81
N LEU A 33 -11.73 7.93 -0.66
CA LEU A 33 -10.94 7.87 0.56
C LEU A 33 -9.83 8.93 0.54
N ARG A 34 -9.95 9.92 1.42
CA ARG A 34 -8.95 10.98 1.62
C ARG A 34 -7.93 10.55 2.69
N LEU A 35 -6.79 10.04 2.24
CA LEU A 35 -5.73 9.48 3.09
C LEU A 35 -4.42 10.27 2.94
N GLU A 36 -3.62 10.33 4.01
CA GLU A 36 -2.26 10.88 3.95
C GLU A 36 -1.29 9.91 3.24
N PRO A 37 -0.14 10.39 2.71
CA PRO A 37 0.79 9.54 1.96
C PRO A 37 1.30 8.31 2.72
N SER A 38 1.58 8.42 4.02
CA SER A 38 1.99 7.31 4.88
C SER A 38 0.92 6.22 4.98
N ALA A 39 -0.36 6.61 4.98
CA ALA A 39 -1.48 5.68 5.16
C ALA A 39 -1.72 4.77 3.95
N VAL A 40 -1.14 5.08 2.79
CA VAL A 40 -1.26 4.26 1.57
C VAL A 40 -0.02 3.43 1.27
N ALA A 41 1.00 3.46 2.13
CA ALA A 41 2.26 2.73 1.92
C ALA A 41 2.09 1.20 1.81
N GLY A 42 1.01 0.65 2.36
CA GLY A 42 0.67 -0.76 2.26
C GLY A 42 0.03 -1.18 0.93
N VAL A 43 -0.50 -0.24 0.13
CA VAL A 43 -1.23 -0.54 -1.12
C VAL A 43 -0.39 -1.34 -2.12
N PRO A 44 0.88 -0.99 -2.39
CA PRO A 44 1.72 -1.76 -3.31
C PRO A 44 2.02 -3.19 -2.81
N GLY A 45 1.85 -3.46 -1.51
CA GLY A 45 2.18 -4.74 -0.89
C GLY A 45 1.47 -5.92 -1.54
N MET A 46 0.20 -5.77 -1.93
CA MET A 46 -0.56 -6.83 -2.60
C MET A 46 0.08 -7.21 -3.93
N VAL A 47 0.47 -6.21 -4.74
CA VAL A 47 1.11 -6.42 -6.04
C VAL A 47 2.44 -7.12 -5.85
N ARG A 48 3.24 -6.69 -4.86
CA ARG A 48 4.53 -7.32 -4.55
C ARG A 48 4.40 -8.80 -4.20
N VAL A 49 3.36 -9.21 -3.48
CA VAL A 49 3.08 -10.62 -3.15
C VAL A 49 2.61 -11.39 -4.39
N LEU A 50 1.68 -10.82 -5.17
CA LEU A 50 1.09 -11.51 -6.33
C LEU A 50 2.09 -11.71 -7.47
N THR A 51 2.97 -10.72 -7.72
CA THR A 51 3.98 -10.77 -8.78
C THR A 51 5.33 -11.30 -8.30
N GLU A 52 5.40 -11.87 -7.11
CA GLU A 52 6.63 -12.36 -6.50
C GLU A 52 7.19 -13.57 -7.26
N SER A 53 8.51 -13.56 -7.51
CA SER A 53 9.20 -14.62 -8.27
C SER A 53 10.56 -15.05 -7.67
N GLN A 54 10.93 -14.51 -6.51
CA GLN A 54 12.14 -14.82 -5.75
C GLN A 54 11.98 -16.04 -4.83
N GLY A 55 10.78 -16.63 -4.74
CA GLY A 55 10.48 -17.86 -4.03
C GLY A 55 9.74 -17.70 -2.70
N TYR A 56 9.32 -16.48 -2.32
CA TYR A 56 8.48 -16.28 -1.13
C TYR A 56 7.17 -17.08 -1.21
N ARG A 57 6.46 -17.01 -2.35
CA ARG A 57 5.20 -17.75 -2.54
C ARG A 57 5.41 -19.27 -2.37
N ALA A 58 6.47 -19.81 -2.97
CA ALA A 58 6.81 -21.23 -2.85
C ALA A 58 7.14 -21.63 -1.41
N ARG A 59 7.93 -20.82 -0.69
CA ARG A 59 8.28 -21.05 0.72
C ARG A 59 7.06 -21.05 1.64
N MET A 60 6.06 -20.20 1.36
CA MET A 60 4.83 -20.11 2.13
C MET A 60 3.75 -21.11 1.70
N GLY A 61 3.96 -21.86 0.60
CA GLY A 61 2.95 -22.76 0.04
C GLY A 61 1.77 -22.04 -0.61
N PHE A 62 1.97 -20.81 -1.10
CA PHE A 62 0.94 -20.02 -1.77
C PHE A 62 0.86 -20.36 -3.27
N ASP A 63 0.07 -21.37 -3.59
CA ASP A 63 -0.34 -21.66 -4.97
C ASP A 63 -1.44 -20.71 -5.47
N ASP A 64 -1.79 -20.82 -6.75
CA ASP A 64 -2.79 -19.94 -7.36
C ASP A 64 -4.20 -20.13 -6.76
N SER A 65 -4.53 -21.34 -6.26
CA SER A 65 -5.82 -21.63 -5.63
C SER A 65 -5.95 -20.99 -4.24
N ALA A 66 -4.85 -20.98 -3.48
CA ALA A 66 -4.74 -20.27 -2.21
C ALA A 66 -4.86 -18.76 -2.43
N LEU A 67 -4.11 -18.20 -3.39
CA LEU A 67 -4.14 -16.77 -3.69
C LEU A 67 -5.48 -16.31 -4.26
N ALA A 68 -6.18 -17.13 -5.04
CA ALA A 68 -7.53 -16.81 -5.54
C ALA A 68 -8.56 -16.62 -4.41
N ARG A 69 -8.28 -17.10 -3.21
CA ARG A 69 -9.13 -16.96 -2.01
C ARG A 69 -8.48 -16.07 -0.94
N ALA A 70 -7.34 -15.46 -1.23
CA ALA A 70 -6.64 -14.61 -0.28
C ALA A 70 -7.37 -13.29 -0.09
N THR A 71 -7.31 -12.75 1.14
CA THR A 71 -7.74 -11.39 1.44
C THR A 71 -6.50 -10.51 1.60
N HIS A 72 -6.38 -9.48 0.78
CA HIS A 72 -5.35 -8.46 0.94
C HIS A 72 -5.89 -7.33 1.80
N LEU A 73 -5.46 -7.26 3.06
CA LEU A 73 -5.84 -6.20 3.97
C LEU A 73 -4.78 -5.10 3.98
N VAL A 74 -5.14 -3.92 3.49
CA VAL A 74 -4.31 -2.70 3.63
C VAL A 74 -4.71 -1.98 4.90
N TRP A 75 -3.74 -1.64 5.75
CA TRP A 75 -3.97 -0.91 6.99
C TRP A 75 -3.73 0.60 6.80
N ALA A 76 -4.79 1.37 6.59
CA ALA A 76 -4.71 2.82 6.55
C ALA A 76 -4.44 3.38 7.95
N THR A 77 -3.36 4.13 8.11
CA THR A 77 -2.89 4.60 9.43
C THR A 77 -3.34 6.03 9.79
N GLY A 78 -3.85 6.81 8.84
CA GLY A 78 -4.13 8.24 9.05
C GLY A 78 -4.80 8.92 7.86
N GLY A 79 -5.03 10.23 7.98
CA GLY A 79 -5.67 11.07 6.97
C GLY A 79 -6.88 11.85 7.47
N SER A 80 -7.62 11.35 8.46
CA SER A 80 -8.90 11.95 8.89
C SER A 80 -8.77 13.32 9.57
N MET A 81 -7.59 13.65 10.09
CA MET A 81 -7.32 14.95 10.73
C MET A 81 -6.45 15.86 9.86
N VAL A 82 -6.13 15.45 8.63
CA VAL A 82 -5.36 16.29 7.70
C VAL A 82 -6.25 17.47 7.27
N PRO A 83 -5.81 18.72 7.46
CA PRO A 83 -6.53 19.90 7.00
C PRO A 83 -6.84 19.84 5.49
N ASP A 84 -7.94 20.47 5.08
CA ASP A 84 -8.41 20.39 3.69
C ASP A 84 -7.41 20.98 2.67
N ASP A 85 -6.71 22.04 3.04
CA ASP A 85 -5.68 22.69 2.22
C ASP A 85 -4.44 21.80 2.04
N GLU A 86 -4.04 21.11 3.11
CA GLU A 86 -2.93 20.15 3.05
C GLU A 86 -3.32 18.91 2.22
N MET A 87 -4.52 18.36 2.44
CA MET A 87 -5.03 17.23 1.65
C MET A 87 -5.18 17.60 0.16
N ALA A 88 -5.60 18.83 -0.15
CA ALA A 88 -5.66 19.31 -1.53
C ALA A 88 -4.27 19.33 -2.19
N THR A 89 -3.22 19.65 -1.43
CA THR A 89 -1.83 19.60 -1.91
C THR A 89 -1.39 18.18 -2.24
N TYR A 90 -1.73 17.20 -1.39
CA TYR A 90 -1.44 15.79 -1.64
C TYR A 90 -2.14 15.28 -2.90
N LEU A 91 -3.44 15.58 -3.03
CA LEU A 91 -4.24 15.19 -4.18
C LEU A 91 -3.76 15.85 -5.48
N ALA A 92 -3.38 17.13 -5.43
CA ALA A 92 -2.85 17.84 -6.60
C ALA A 92 -1.54 17.20 -7.10
N ARG A 93 -0.61 16.87 -6.20
CA ARG A 93 0.62 16.15 -6.55
C ARG A 93 0.31 14.77 -7.12
N GLY A 94 -0.55 14.00 -6.47
CA GLY A 94 -0.93 12.67 -6.93
C GLY A 94 -1.61 12.68 -8.31
N ARG A 95 -2.52 13.62 -8.56
CA ARG A 95 -3.20 13.77 -9.86
C ARG A 95 -2.23 14.16 -10.98
N ALA A 96 -1.15 14.87 -10.69
CA ALA A 96 -0.11 15.14 -11.67
C ALA A 96 0.65 13.88 -12.12
N LEU A 97 0.65 12.82 -11.29
CA LEU A 97 1.29 11.52 -11.55
C LEU A 97 0.34 10.48 -12.19
N LEU A 98 -0.94 10.81 -12.40
CA LEU A 98 -1.91 9.96 -13.10
C LEU A 98 -1.94 10.20 -14.63
N ARG A 99 -1.18 11.18 -15.12
CA ARG A 99 -1.17 11.59 -16.52
C ARG A 99 -0.30 10.70 -17.39
#